data_AF-A0AAW7LGJ8-F1
#
_entry.id   AF-A0AAW7LGJ8-F1
#
_cell.length_a   1.000
_cell.length_b   1.000
_cell.length_c   1.000
_cell.angle_alpha   90.00
_cell.angle_beta   90.00
_cell.angle_gamma   90.00
#
_symmetry.space_group_name_H-M   'P 1'
#
loop_
_entity.id
_entity.type
_entity.pdbx_description
1 polymer ?
#
loop_
_entity_poly.entity_id
_entity_poly.type
_entity_poly.pdbx_seq_one_letter_code
_entity_poly.pdbx_strand_id
1 'polypeptide(L)'
;MPINKSLWTSTFVIYTSGIACIVLAFFVWLCDIVKPDRLVNPLIVYGSNPLFIYVLSGVWVLSYSLINIGELNLGDWMYQQLALVMSAKLASFTFALLHVIGFWLMSNMLYKRKIFIKI
;
A
#
# COMPACT_ATOMS: atom_id res chain seq x y z
N MET A 1 1.14 23.01 26.34
CA MET A 1 0.75 23.65 25.06
C MET A 1 -0.15 22.69 24.29
N PRO A 2 -1.30 23.11 23.75
CA PRO A 2 -2.25 22.19 23.12
C PRO A 2 -1.71 21.66 21.78
N ILE A 3 -1.81 20.35 21.59
CA ILE A 3 -1.52 19.68 20.32
C ILE A 3 -2.77 19.85 19.45
N ASN A 4 -2.70 20.72 18.43
CA ASN A 4 -3.81 20.94 17.51
C ASN A 4 -3.35 20.66 16.06
N LYS A 5 -3.94 19.63 15.46
CA LYS A 5 -3.66 19.21 14.09
C LYS A 5 -4.17 20.20 13.04
N SER A 6 -5.31 20.85 13.29
CA SER A 6 -5.92 21.79 12.34
C SER A 6 -5.10 23.06 12.18
N LEU A 7 -4.50 23.54 13.28
CA LEU A 7 -3.70 24.76 13.31
C LEU A 7 -2.19 24.54 13.13
N TRP A 8 -1.73 23.31 12.89
CA TRP A 8 -0.30 22.97 12.73
C TRP A 8 0.58 23.61 13.82
N THR A 9 0.16 23.50 15.09
CA THR A 9 0.89 24.16 16.19
C THR A 9 2.31 23.63 16.31
N SER A 10 3.26 24.47 16.74
CA SER A 10 4.67 24.04 16.87
C SER A 10 4.85 22.80 17.74
N THR A 11 4.02 22.64 18.77
CA THR A 11 4.00 21.42 19.62
C THR A 11 3.54 20.18 18.84
N PHE A 12 2.55 20.30 17.95
CA PHE A 12 2.12 19.21 17.06
C PHE A 12 3.20 18.86 16.02
N VAL A 13 3.88 19.87 15.46
CA VAL A 13 4.97 19.67 14.50
C VAL A 13 6.16 18.96 15.17
N ILE A 14 6.60 19.39 16.35
CA ILE A 14 7.69 18.74 17.09
C ILE A 14 7.31 17.32 17.48
N TYR A 15 6.07 17.10 17.92
CA TYR A 15 5.60 15.76 18.30
C TYR A 15 5.59 14.79 17.10
N THR A 16 5.02 15.21 15.97
CA THR A 16 4.94 14.37 14.76
C THR A 16 6.30 14.16 14.10
N SER A 17 7.15 15.20 14.03
CA SER A 17 8.51 15.08 13.51
C SER A 17 9.40 14.21 14.41
N GLY A 18 9.29 14.32 15.73
CA GLY A 18 10.00 13.45 16.67
C GLY A 18 9.65 11.97 16.45
N ILE A 19 8.36 11.65 16.32
CA ILE A 19 7.92 10.29 15.99
C ILE A 19 8.44 9.87 14.61
N ALA A 20 8.37 10.75 13.61
CA ALA A 20 8.88 10.45 12.27
C ALA A 20 10.39 10.13 12.29
N CYS A 21 11.19 10.87 13.05
CA CYS A 21 12.62 10.61 13.21
C CYS A 21 12.89 9.25 13.90
N ILE A 22 12.14 8.90 14.94
CA ILE A 22 12.27 7.60 15.62
C ILE A 22 11.92 6.45 14.67
N VAL A 23 10.83 6.58 13.92
CA VAL A 23 10.41 5.60 12.92
C VAL A 23 11.45 5.47 11.81
N LEU A 24 11.99 6.58 11.32
CA LEU A 24 13.05 6.59 10.32
C LEU A 24 14.31 5.88 10.85
N ALA A 25 14.73 6.19 12.07
CA ALA A 25 15.89 5.56 12.70
C ALA A 25 15.69 4.04 12.86
N PHE A 26 14.47 3.60 13.21
CA PHE A 26 14.13 2.18 13.26
C PHE A 26 14.24 1.50 11.89
N PHE A 27 13.75 2.12 10.82
CA PHE A 27 13.88 1.57 9.46
C PHE A 27 15.33 1.55 8.97
N VAL A 28 16.12 2.58 9.27
CA VAL A 28 17.57 2.59 8.97
C VAL A 28 18.26 1.45 9.71
N TRP A 29 17.98 1.25 11.01
CA TRP A 29 18.52 0.13 11.76
C TRP A 29 18.12 -1.23 11.17
N LEU A 30 16.84 -1.40 10.80
CA LEU A 30 16.34 -2.65 10.26
C LEU A 30 16.91 -2.96 8.86
N CYS A 31 16.89 -1.98 7.96
CA CYS A 31 17.28 -2.15 6.57
C CYS A 31 18.80 -2.12 6.37
N ASP A 32 19.52 -1.23 7.05
CA ASP A 32 20.94 -0.98 6.79
C ASP A 32 21.88 -1.68 7.78
N ILE A 33 21.44 -1.92 9.02
CA ILE A 33 22.28 -2.54 10.06
C ILE A 33 21.96 -4.03 10.20
N VAL A 34 20.70 -4.40 10.45
CA VAL A 34 20.30 -5.80 10.66
C VAL A 34 20.31 -6.59 9.35
N LYS A 35 19.92 -5.95 8.24
CA LYS A 35 19.84 -6.55 6.89
C LYS A 35 19.19 -7.95 6.87
N PRO A 36 17.97 -8.14 7.40
CA PRO A 36 17.28 -9.41 7.24
C PRO A 36 16.76 -9.51 5.80
N ASP A 37 17.63 -9.92 4.87
CA ASP A 37 17.41 -9.91 3.42
C ASP A 37 16.02 -10.45 3.04
N ARG A 38 15.57 -11.54 3.66
CA ARG A 38 14.28 -12.16 3.33
C ARG A 38 13.05 -11.31 3.70
N LEU A 39 13.09 -10.57 4.80
CA LEU A 39 11.94 -9.79 5.29
C LEU A 39 11.88 -8.42 4.64
N VAL A 40 13.02 -7.80 4.36
CA VAL A 40 13.09 -6.45 3.81
C VAL A 40 12.95 -6.45 2.29
N ASN A 41 13.35 -7.53 1.60
CA ASN A 41 13.22 -7.66 0.15
C ASN A 41 11.82 -7.34 -0.41
N PRO A 42 10.70 -7.89 0.12
CA PRO A 42 9.39 -7.54 -0.40
C PRO A 42 9.05 -6.05 -0.21
N LEU A 43 9.53 -5.41 0.86
CA LEU A 43 9.34 -3.97 1.07
C LEU A 43 10.19 -3.15 0.10
N ILE A 44 11.44 -3.53 -0.16
CA ILE A 44 12.31 -2.87 -1.14
C ILE A 44 11.70 -2.97 -2.54
N VAL A 45 11.21 -4.16 -2.91
CA VAL A 45 10.56 -4.39 -4.19
C VAL A 45 9.34 -3.47 -4.36
N TYR A 46 8.49 -3.37 -3.34
CA TYR A 46 7.32 -2.47 -3.39
C TYR A 46 7.73 -0.99 -3.40
N GLY A 47 8.75 -0.63 -2.61
CA GLY A 47 9.26 0.73 -2.45
C GLY A 47 10.16 1.22 -3.58
N SER A 48 10.54 0.36 -4.53
CA SER A 48 11.38 0.74 -5.66
C SER A 48 10.65 1.59 -6.71
N ASN A 49 9.33 1.48 -6.79
CA ASN A 49 8.49 2.20 -7.75
C ASN A 49 7.21 2.76 -7.06
N PRO A 50 7.33 3.56 -5.98
CA PRO A 50 6.19 3.88 -5.12
C PRO A 50 5.15 4.77 -5.83
N LEU A 51 5.61 5.76 -6.61
CA LEU A 51 4.73 6.65 -7.38
C LEU A 51 3.99 5.90 -8.50
N PHE A 52 4.68 5.00 -9.20
CA PHE A 52 4.06 4.19 -10.24
C PHE A 52 2.94 3.31 -9.66
N ILE A 53 3.20 2.60 -8.54
CA ILE A 53 2.19 1.77 -7.89
C ILE A 53 1.02 2.62 -7.38
N TYR A 54 1.30 3.80 -6.83
CA TYR A 54 0.26 4.74 -6.40
C TYR A 54 -0.68 5.12 -7.55
N VAL A 55 -0.13 5.59 -8.67
CA VAL A 55 -0.93 5.93 -9.86
C VAL A 55 -1.67 4.71 -10.41
N LEU A 56 -0.97 3.58 -10.52
CA LEU A 56 -1.53 2.31 -11.00
C LEU A 56 -2.72 1.87 -10.15
N SER A 57 -2.66 2.04 -8.83
CA SER A 57 -3.77 1.69 -7.93
C SER A 57 -5.01 2.53 -8.21
N GLY A 58 -4.85 3.82 -8.52
CA GLY A 58 -5.96 4.69 -8.92
C GLY A 58 -6.58 4.24 -10.25
N VAL A 59 -5.73 3.96 -11.25
CA VAL A 59 -6.18 3.44 -12.55
C VAL A 59 -6.88 2.09 -12.40
N TRP A 60 -6.36 1.22 -11.54
CA TRP A 60 -6.95 -0.09 -11.25
C TRP A 60 -8.36 0.04 -10.68
N VAL A 61 -8.57 0.92 -9.69
CA VAL A 61 -9.89 1.17 -9.10
C VAL A 61 -10.87 1.71 -10.14
N LEU A 62 -10.43 2.65 -10.96
CA LEU A 62 -11.25 3.18 -12.04
C LEU A 62 -11.62 2.10 -13.06
N SER A 63 -10.69 1.22 -13.40
CA SER A 63 -10.90 0.20 -14.44
C SER A 63 -12.06 -0.74 -14.12
N TYR A 64 -12.15 -1.27 -12.90
CA TYR A 64 -13.27 -2.13 -12.52
C TYR A 64 -14.54 -1.35 -12.14
N SER A 65 -14.44 -0.05 -11.86
CA SER A 65 -15.60 0.80 -11.61
C SER A 65 -16.31 1.22 -12.91
N LEU A 66 -15.62 1.16 -14.05
CA LEU A 66 -16.20 1.46 -15.37
C LEU A 66 -16.96 0.29 -15.98
N ILE A 67 -16.71 -0.93 -15.49
CA ILE A 67 -17.34 -2.15 -16.01
C ILE A 67 -18.49 -2.52 -15.08
N ASN A 68 -19.71 -2.38 -15.58
CA ASN A 68 -20.92 -2.77 -14.84
C ASN A 68 -21.37 -4.16 -15.28
N ILE A 69 -21.61 -5.03 -14.31
CA ILE A 69 -22.23 -6.34 -14.48
C ILE A 69 -23.63 -6.25 -13.87
N GLY A 70 -24.62 -5.92 -14.71
CA GLY A 70 -25.97 -5.64 -14.24
C GLY A 70 -26.03 -4.34 -13.44
N GLU A 71 -26.50 -4.41 -12.20
CA GLU A 71 -26.59 -3.27 -11.28
C GLU A 71 -25.32 -3.04 -10.43
N LEU A 72 -24.33 -3.94 -10.53
CA LEU A 72 -23.12 -3.92 -9.72
C LEU A 72 -21.89 -3.56 -10.56
N ASN A 73 -20.96 -2.81 -9.98
CA ASN A 73 -19.63 -2.63 -10.57
C ASN A 73 -18.85 -3.95 -10.48
N LEU A 74 -17.90 -4.16 -11.39
CA LEU A 74 -17.08 -5.37 -11.43
C LEU A 74 -16.36 -5.62 -10.09
N GLY A 75 -15.91 -4.56 -9.42
CA GLY A 75 -15.30 -4.66 -8.09
C GLY A 75 -16.25 -5.19 -7.01
N ASP A 76 -17.49 -4.70 -7.00
CA ASP A 76 -18.52 -5.15 -6.06
C ASP A 76 -18.94 -6.60 -6.33
N TRP A 77 -19.03 -6.96 -7.62
CA TRP A 77 -19.27 -8.33 -8.03
C TRP A 77 -18.16 -9.27 -7.54
N MET A 78 -16.89 -8.90 -7.73
CA MET A 78 -15.75 -9.69 -7.24
C MET A 78 -15.78 -9.86 -5.71
N TYR A 79 -16.13 -8.80 -4.97
CA TYR A 79 -16.29 -8.87 -3.53
C TYR A 79 -17.44 -9.80 -3.13
N GLN A 80 -18.60 -9.72 -3.81
CA GLN A 80 -19.73 -10.60 -3.54
C GLN A 80 -19.38 -12.07 -3.77
N GLN A 81 -18.63 -12.40 -4.82
CA GLN A 81 -18.17 -13.77 -5.05
C GLN A 81 -17.35 -14.31 -3.87
N LEU A 82 -16.49 -13.48 -3.27
CA LEU A 82 -15.77 -13.86 -2.06
C LEU A 82 -16.72 -13.98 -0.86
N ALA A 83 -17.65 -13.04 -0.70
CA ALA A 83 -18.61 -13.05 0.40
C ALA A 83 -19.59 -14.24 0.38
N LEU A 84 -19.77 -14.90 -0.77
CA LEU A 84 -20.54 -16.15 -0.86
C LEU A 84 -19.84 -17.34 -0.21
N VAL A 85 -18.50 -17.34 -0.18
CA VAL A 85 -17.68 -18.47 0.31
C VAL A 85 -17.18 -18.22 1.74
N MET A 86 -17.04 -16.96 2.13
CA MET A 86 -16.45 -16.57 3.42
C MET A 86 -17.24 -15.44 4.09
N SER A 87 -17.11 -15.33 5.42
CA SER A 87 -17.74 -14.24 6.17
C SER A 87 -17.30 -12.87 5.65
N ALA A 88 -18.15 -11.85 5.74
CA ALA A 88 -17.87 -10.51 5.22
C ALA A 88 -16.52 -9.92 5.69
N LYS A 89 -16.14 -10.19 6.95
CA LYS A 89 -14.84 -9.76 7.51
C LYS A 89 -13.66 -10.46 6.83
N LEU A 90 -13.77 -11.77 6.57
CA LEU A 90 -12.71 -12.51 5.90
C LEU A 90 -12.69 -12.21 4.39
N ALA A 91 -13.85 -12.00 3.78
CA ALA A 91 -13.99 -11.61 2.38
C ALA A 91 -13.27 -10.28 2.09
N SER A 92 -13.52 -9.25 2.90
CA SER A 92 -12.85 -7.95 2.75
C SER A 92 -11.35 -8.04 3.00
N PHE A 93 -10.91 -8.83 3.98
CA PHE A 93 -9.49 -9.07 4.23
C PHE A 93 -8.79 -9.77 3.05
N THR A 94 -9.39 -10.84 2.53
CA THR A 94 -8.87 -11.58 1.38
C THR A 94 -8.86 -10.70 0.13
N PHE A 95 -9.91 -9.91 -0.09
CA PHE A 95 -9.97 -8.97 -1.21
C PHE A 95 -8.84 -7.94 -1.15
N ALA A 96 -8.61 -7.33 0.02
CA ALA A 96 -7.49 -6.41 0.22
C ALA A 96 -6.13 -7.09 0.03
N LEU A 97 -5.94 -8.30 0.55
CA LEU A 97 -4.71 -9.07 0.38
C LEU A 97 -4.43 -9.41 -1.08
N LEU A 98 -5.46 -9.82 -1.85
CA LEU A 98 -5.31 -10.12 -3.27
C LEU A 98 -4.82 -8.91 -4.06
N HIS A 99 -5.33 -7.71 -3.75
CA HIS A 99 -4.86 -6.47 -4.36
C HIS A 99 -3.40 -6.18 -4.02
N VAL A 100 -3.03 -6.28 -2.74
CA VAL A 100 -1.66 -6.07 -2.28
C VAL A 100 -0.70 -7.06 -2.94
N ILE A 101 -1.07 -8.34 -3.01
CA ILE A 101 -0.26 -9.38 -3.66
C ILE A 101 -0.18 -9.13 -5.17
N GLY A 102 -1.28 -8.75 -5.81
CA GLY A 102 -1.31 -8.41 -7.24
C GLY A 102 -0.36 -7.28 -7.59
N PHE A 103 -0.41 -6.17 -6.84
CA PHE A 103 0.51 -5.06 -7.03
C PHE A 103 1.95 -5.43 -6.64
N TRP A 104 2.14 -6.29 -5.64
CA TRP A 104 3.47 -6.79 -5.28
C TRP A 104 4.08 -7.59 -6.41
N LEU A 105 3.31 -8.47 -7.05
CA LEU A 105 3.75 -9.27 -8.21
C LEU A 105 4.14 -8.38 -9.38
N MET A 106 3.34 -7.34 -9.66
CA MET A 106 3.69 -6.35 -10.69
C MET A 106 5.00 -5.63 -10.34
N SER A 107 5.13 -5.11 -9.12
CA SER A 107 6.36 -4.44 -8.69
C SER A 107 7.58 -5.37 -8.73
N ASN A 108 7.41 -6.63 -8.34
CA ASN A 108 8.46 -7.64 -8.40
C ASN A 108 8.90 -7.91 -9.84
N MET A 109 7.97 -7.88 -10.80
CA MET A 109 8.30 -8.01 -12.22
C MET A 109 9.15 -6.83 -12.72
N LEU A 110 8.78 -5.59 -12.34
CA LEU A 110 9.58 -4.40 -12.67
C LEU A 110 10.97 -4.47 -12.01
N TYR A 111 11.02 -4.86 -10.74
CA TYR A 111 12.25 -4.97 -9.96
C TYR A 111 13.21 -6.00 -10.56
N LYS A 112 12.73 -7.20 -10.91
CA LYS A 112 13.53 -8.24 -11.59
C LYS A 112 14.07 -7.78 -12.94
N ARG A 113 13.31 -6.95 -13.67
CA ARG A 113 13.74 -6.35 -14.94
C ARG A 113 14.62 -5.10 -14.76
N LYS A 114 14.91 -4.69 -13.52
CA LYS A 114 15.64 -3.45 -13.18
C LYS A 114 15.04 -2.19 -13.80
N ILE A 115 13.71 -2.17 -13.98
CA ILE A 115 12.98 -1.02 -14.51
C ILE A 115 12.53 -0.16 -13.32
N PHE A 116 13.09 1.04 -13.23
CA PHE A 116 12.74 2.02 -12.20
C PHE A 116 12.12 3.25 -12.88
N ILE A 117 10.81 3.38 -12.73
CA ILE A 117 10.02 4.47 -13.33
C ILE A 117 10.07 5.64 -12.34
N LYS A 118 10.77 6.70 -12.75
CA LYS A 118 10.74 8.00 -12.08
C LYS A 118 9.79 8.89 -12.87
N ILE A 119 8.77 9.42 -12.19
CA ILE A 119 7.79 10.37 -12.72
C ILE A 119 8.13 11.74 -12.15
#